data_AF-A0A6G8J438-F1
#
_entry.id   AF-A0A6G8J438-F1
#
_cell.length_a   1.000
_cell.length_b   1.000
_cell.length_c   1.000
_cell.angle_alpha   90.00
_cell.angle_beta   90.00
_cell.angle_gamma   90.00
#
_symmetry.space_group_name_H-M   'P 1'
#
loop_
_entity.id
_entity.type
_entity.pdbx_description
1 polymer ?
#
loop_
_entity_poly.entity_id
_entity_poly.type
_entity_poly.pdbx_seq_one_letter_code
_entity_poly.pdbx_strand_id
1 'polypeptide(L)'
;MNFWLTIGLMTLVICVIAFYPLLRKTTNRTAQKRDSLNKAFYFDRLQEVEREANEGVIDDPEQTKRELQQSLLDDIPENASEQPLAAQKSFGKVWFVALILLVGGMSAGVYWHVGSWFTGTMLEMSHKKLDYFYERLKNEEADPLSETEMNQFAMALRVELQDKPQDAESWFLLGQIGMATENWDMALDSYAKASNLQPANLLYKQKLAELLMMSQDPKDKAKGEELVKAIIKVDHTNLGALRLLAFHLFEKEDYKMAAMTWGMVLKLMPDNDPSRATIERSMQAAMSMLTPEEKQATPEPEPQK
;
A
#
# COMPACT_ATOMS: atom_id res chain seq x y z
N MET A 1 20.87 -11.89 -3.13
CA MET A 1 21.09 -13.33 -3.48
C MET A 1 20.20 -14.27 -2.66
N ASN A 2 20.19 -14.17 -1.32
CA ASN A 2 19.50 -15.14 -0.44
C ASN A 2 17.96 -15.18 -0.56
N PHE A 3 17.32 -14.03 -0.79
CA PHE A 3 15.86 -13.95 -0.93
C PHE A 3 15.29 -14.82 -2.08
N TRP A 4 16.02 -14.85 -3.19
CA TRP A 4 15.68 -15.66 -4.36
C TRP A 4 15.83 -17.14 -4.11
N LEU A 5 16.88 -17.53 -3.38
CA LEU A 5 17.11 -18.92 -2.98
C LEU A 5 16.00 -19.40 -2.03
N THR A 6 15.54 -18.56 -1.10
CA THR A 6 14.46 -18.92 -0.16
C THR A 6 13.11 -19.09 -0.85
N ILE A 7 12.77 -18.21 -1.79
CA ILE A 7 11.51 -18.32 -2.55
C ILE A 7 11.56 -19.54 -3.48
N GLY A 8 12.66 -19.74 -4.21
CA GLY A 8 12.82 -20.90 -5.07
C GLY A 8 12.70 -22.22 -4.30
N LEU A 9 13.29 -22.28 -3.10
CA LEU A 9 13.20 -23.46 -2.22
C LEU A 9 11.77 -23.71 -1.73
N MET A 10 11.05 -22.69 -1.26
CA MET A 10 9.67 -22.85 -0.80
C MET A 10 8.74 -23.33 -1.91
N THR A 11 8.84 -22.75 -3.11
CA THR A 11 8.01 -23.16 -4.25
C THR A 11 8.28 -24.61 -4.65
N LEU A 12 9.55 -25.03 -4.63
CA LEU A 12 9.94 -26.42 -4.93
C LEU A 12 9.37 -27.40 -3.89
N VAL A 13 9.42 -27.05 -2.61
CA VAL A 13 8.85 -27.87 -1.52
C VAL A 13 7.33 -28.02 -1.68
N ILE A 14 6.62 -26.93 -1.99
CA ILE A 14 5.16 -26.95 -2.20
C ILE A 14 4.79 -27.82 -3.40
N CYS A 15 5.52 -27.69 -4.52
CA CYS A 15 5.30 -28.51 -5.71
C CYS A 15 5.54 -30.00 -5.44
N VAL A 16 6.59 -30.34 -4.67
CA VAL A 16 6.87 -31.73 -4.31
C VAL A 16 5.73 -32.27 -3.43
N ILE A 17 5.28 -31.56 -2.41
CA ILE A 17 4.23 -32.05 -1.50
C ILE A 17 2.88 -32.18 -2.22
N ALA A 18 2.45 -31.16 -2.95
CA ALA A 18 1.12 -31.11 -3.58
C ALA A 18 0.96 -32.14 -4.71
N PHE A 19 2.04 -32.47 -5.42
CA PHE A 19 1.97 -33.32 -6.61
C PHE A 19 2.78 -34.61 -6.50
N TYR A 20 3.36 -34.93 -5.33
CA TYR A 20 3.88 -36.26 -5.00
C TYR A 20 2.91 -37.41 -5.36
N PRO A 21 1.57 -37.28 -5.19
CA PRO A 21 0.64 -38.35 -5.55
C PRO A 21 0.66 -38.71 -7.04
N LEU A 22 0.95 -37.75 -7.93
CA LEU A 22 1.04 -37.99 -9.38
C LEU A 22 2.31 -38.78 -9.79
N LEU A 23 3.31 -38.85 -8.91
CA LEU A 23 4.53 -39.63 -9.12
C LEU A 23 4.39 -41.09 -8.68
N ARG A 24 3.32 -41.44 -7.94
CA ARG A 24 3.04 -42.83 -7.56
C ARG A 24 2.48 -43.61 -8.75
N LYS A 25 3.18 -44.67 -9.14
CA LYS A 25 2.69 -45.63 -10.14
C LYS A 25 1.38 -46.25 -9.65
N THR A 26 0.29 -46.04 -10.38
CA THR A 26 -0.91 -46.88 -10.31
C THR A 26 -0.49 -48.29 -10.73
N THR A 27 -0.21 -49.13 -9.75
CA THR A 27 0.16 -50.51 -10.00
C THR A 27 -1.12 -51.27 -10.30
N ASN A 28 -1.16 -52.03 -11.40
CA ASN A 28 -2.26 -52.94 -11.79
C ASN A 28 -2.42 -54.10 -10.78
N ARG A 29 -2.64 -53.77 -9.50
CA ARG A 29 -2.92 -54.73 -8.43
C ARG A 29 -4.27 -55.41 -8.59
N THR A 30 -5.17 -54.83 -9.39
CA THR A 30 -6.53 -55.36 -9.59
C THR A 30 -6.53 -56.67 -10.38
N ALA A 31 -5.67 -56.81 -11.41
CA ALA A 31 -5.60 -58.02 -12.23
C ALA A 31 -4.98 -59.20 -11.46
N GLN A 32 -3.82 -59.01 -10.81
CA GLN A 32 -3.18 -60.06 -10.00
C GLN A 32 -4.02 -60.49 -8.77
N LYS A 33 -4.79 -59.58 -8.17
CA LYS A 33 -5.71 -59.93 -7.08
C LYS A 33 -6.89 -60.77 -7.56
N ARG A 34 -7.39 -60.57 -8.78
CA ARG A 34 -8.55 -61.32 -9.29
C ARG A 34 -8.22 -62.78 -9.58
N ASP A 35 -7.09 -63.04 -10.25
CA ASP A 35 -6.67 -64.41 -10.57
C ASP A 35 -6.31 -65.24 -9.32
N SER A 36 -5.72 -64.61 -8.30
CA SER A 36 -5.43 -65.29 -7.04
C SER A 36 -6.69 -65.58 -6.23
N LEU A 37 -7.69 -64.69 -6.25
CA LEU A 37 -8.99 -64.92 -5.62
C LEU A 37 -9.78 -66.03 -6.32
N ASN A 38 -9.82 -66.05 -7.66
CA ASN A 38 -10.55 -67.09 -8.40
C ASN A 38 -9.97 -68.49 -8.14
N LYS A 39 -8.64 -68.62 -8.06
CA LYS A 39 -7.99 -69.88 -7.68
C LYS A 39 -8.34 -70.31 -6.26
N ALA A 40 -8.37 -69.37 -5.31
CA ALA A 40 -8.72 -69.69 -3.92
C ALA A 40 -10.15 -70.21 -3.80
N PHE A 41 -11.12 -69.58 -4.49
CA PHE A 41 -12.51 -70.05 -4.51
C PHE A 41 -12.67 -71.45 -5.14
N TYR A 42 -11.92 -71.74 -6.20
CA TYR A 42 -11.94 -73.07 -6.83
C TYR A 42 -11.52 -74.18 -5.85
N PHE A 43 -10.42 -73.99 -5.12
CA PHE A 43 -9.93 -75.00 -4.17
C PHE A 43 -10.86 -75.18 -2.97
N ASP A 44 -11.48 -74.10 -2.49
CA ASP A 44 -12.49 -74.15 -1.42
C ASP A 44 -13.71 -74.98 -1.86
N ARG A 45 -14.23 -74.71 -3.07
CA ARG A 45 -15.38 -75.45 -3.61
C ARG A 45 -15.06 -76.92 -3.90
N LEU A 46 -13.83 -77.23 -4.30
CA LEU A 46 -13.38 -78.61 -4.51
C LEU A 46 -13.43 -79.41 -3.19
N GLN A 47 -12.99 -78.80 -2.10
CA GLN A 47 -13.02 -79.42 -0.77
C GLN A 47 -14.47 -79.62 -0.28
N GLU A 48 -15.36 -78.69 -0.60
CA GLU A 48 -16.78 -78.79 -0.29
C GLU A 48 -17.45 -79.95 -1.04
N VAL A 49 -17.18 -80.08 -2.34
CA VAL A 49 -17.66 -81.21 -3.16
C VAL A 49 -17.19 -82.56 -2.61
N GLU A 50 -15.93 -82.64 -2.15
CA GLU A 50 -15.41 -83.86 -1.52
C GLU A 50 -16.10 -84.18 -0.19
N ARG A 51 -16.46 -83.16 0.59
CA ARG A 51 -17.22 -83.34 1.83
C ARG A 51 -18.65 -83.81 1.54
N GLU A 52 -19.34 -83.15 0.62
CA GLU A 52 -20.72 -83.48 0.21
C GLU A 52 -20.82 -84.87 -0.43
N ALA A 53 -19.79 -85.31 -1.15
CA ALA A 53 -19.69 -86.67 -1.67
C ALA A 53 -19.55 -87.71 -0.55
N ASN A 54 -18.72 -87.44 0.46
CA ASN A 54 -18.57 -88.32 1.63
C ASN A 54 -19.83 -88.37 2.50
N GLU A 55 -20.61 -87.30 2.50
CA GLU A 55 -21.91 -87.21 3.19
C GLU A 55 -23.07 -87.84 2.36
N GLY A 56 -22.78 -88.31 1.14
CA GLY A 56 -23.77 -88.95 0.25
C GLY A 56 -24.79 -87.98 -0.36
N VAL A 57 -24.48 -86.68 -0.36
CA VAL A 57 -25.36 -85.61 -0.88
C VAL A 57 -25.23 -85.46 -2.41
N ILE A 58 -24.07 -85.85 -2.96
CA ILE A 58 -23.78 -85.79 -4.40
C ILE A 58 -23.71 -87.22 -4.96
N ASP A 59 -24.51 -87.50 -5.98
CA ASP A 59 -24.56 -88.82 -6.67
C ASP A 59 -23.31 -89.10 -7.53
N ASP A 60 -22.75 -88.07 -8.19
CA ASP A 60 -21.54 -88.20 -9.01
C ASP A 60 -20.54 -87.05 -8.75
N PRO A 61 -19.57 -87.24 -7.84
CA PRO A 61 -18.58 -86.21 -7.52
C PRO A 61 -17.60 -85.94 -8.67
N GLU A 62 -17.37 -86.89 -9.56
CA GLU A 62 -16.44 -86.72 -10.68
C GLU A 62 -17.04 -85.81 -11.75
N GLN A 63 -18.36 -85.88 -11.97
CA GLN A 63 -19.07 -84.95 -12.83
C GLN A 63 -19.00 -83.51 -12.30
N THR A 64 -19.29 -83.30 -11.01
CA THR A 64 -19.26 -81.96 -10.40
C THR A 64 -17.87 -81.34 -10.42
N LYS A 65 -16.81 -82.14 -10.23
CA LYS A 65 -15.42 -81.69 -10.38
C LYS A 65 -15.10 -81.23 -11.80
N ARG A 66 -15.62 -81.91 -12.82
CA ARG A 66 -15.42 -81.52 -14.24
C ARG A 66 -16.15 -80.22 -14.58
N GLU A 67 -17.39 -80.06 -14.11
CA GLU A 67 -18.15 -78.83 -14.29
C GLU A 67 -17.46 -77.63 -13.63
N LEU A 68 -16.88 -77.82 -12.44
CA LEU A 68 -16.10 -76.80 -11.74
C LEU A 68 -14.82 -76.42 -12.51
N GLN A 69 -14.12 -77.40 -13.10
CA GLN A 69 -12.96 -77.14 -13.96
C GLN A 69 -13.34 -76.37 -15.23
N GLN A 70 -14.46 -76.71 -15.84
CA GLN A 70 -14.96 -76.03 -17.03
C GLN A 70 -15.39 -74.59 -16.73
N SER A 71 -16.10 -74.37 -15.62
CA SER A 71 -16.44 -73.02 -15.15
C SER A 71 -15.20 -72.18 -14.85
N LEU A 72 -14.14 -72.77 -14.28
CA LEU A 72 -12.88 -72.06 -14.04
C LEU A 72 -12.19 -71.67 -15.36
N LEU A 73 -12.24 -72.54 -16.38
CA LEU A 73 -11.71 -72.23 -17.71
C LEU A 73 -12.50 -71.11 -18.39
N ASP A 74 -13.83 -71.14 -18.29
CA ASP A 74 -14.71 -70.12 -18.88
C ASP A 74 -14.59 -68.76 -18.18
N ASP A 75 -14.29 -68.75 -16.87
CA ASP A 75 -14.07 -67.53 -16.08
C ASP A 75 -12.67 -66.89 -16.26
N ILE A 76 -11.78 -67.55 -17.01
CA ILE A 76 -10.51 -66.95 -17.45
C ILE A 76 -10.80 -66.18 -18.75
N PRO A 77 -10.82 -64.84 -18.73
CA PRO A 77 -11.13 -64.08 -19.93
C PRO A 77 -10.12 -64.41 -21.05
N GLU A 78 -10.59 -64.91 -22.20
CA GLU A 78 -9.79 -65.25 -23.40
C GLU A 78 -8.85 -64.11 -23.85
N ASN A 79 -9.12 -62.87 -23.44
CA ASN A 79 -8.35 -61.67 -23.78
C ASN A 79 -7.27 -61.29 -22.74
N ALA A 80 -6.95 -62.15 -21.77
CA ALA A 80 -5.92 -61.85 -20.76
C ALA A 80 -4.47 -62.03 -21.24
N SER A 81 -4.24 -62.75 -22.34
CA SER A 81 -2.88 -63.18 -22.72
C SER A 81 -2.16 -62.29 -23.74
N GLU A 82 -2.84 -61.40 -24.48
CA GLU A 82 -2.18 -60.61 -25.54
C GLU A 82 -2.72 -59.18 -25.67
N GLN A 83 -2.60 -58.39 -24.60
CA GLN A 83 -2.35 -56.96 -24.79
C GLN A 83 -0.87 -56.76 -24.50
N PRO A 84 -0.02 -56.40 -25.50
CA PRO A 84 1.30 -55.90 -25.15
C PRO A 84 1.05 -54.79 -24.14
N LEU A 85 1.78 -54.79 -23.02
CA LEU A 85 1.81 -53.69 -22.08
C LEU A 85 2.13 -52.44 -22.88
N ALA A 86 1.10 -51.78 -23.42
CA ALA A 86 1.20 -50.48 -24.02
C ALA A 86 1.74 -49.68 -22.86
N ALA A 87 3.03 -49.36 -22.93
CA ALA A 87 3.73 -48.62 -21.91
C ALA A 87 2.85 -47.40 -21.69
N GLN A 88 2.07 -47.44 -20.61
CA GLN A 88 1.13 -46.40 -20.29
C GLN A 88 2.03 -45.24 -19.90
N LYS A 89 2.47 -44.50 -20.93
CA LYS A 89 3.44 -43.41 -20.80
C LYS A 89 2.87 -42.57 -19.69
N SER A 90 3.58 -42.52 -18.56
CA SER A 90 3.08 -41.85 -17.37
C SER A 90 3.03 -40.36 -17.68
N PHE A 91 1.91 -39.91 -18.25
CA PHE A 91 1.66 -38.52 -18.61
C PHE A 91 1.81 -37.62 -17.37
N GLY A 92 1.65 -38.18 -16.16
CA GLY A 92 1.89 -37.48 -14.89
C GLY A 92 3.29 -36.87 -14.76
N LYS A 93 4.35 -37.50 -15.29
CA LYS A 93 5.71 -36.92 -15.22
C LYS A 93 5.87 -35.72 -16.17
N VAL A 94 5.33 -35.81 -17.39
CA VAL A 94 5.37 -34.73 -18.38
C VAL A 94 4.50 -33.56 -17.93
N TRP A 95 3.30 -33.85 -17.42
CA TRP A 95 2.41 -32.83 -16.84
C TRP A 95 2.99 -32.16 -15.61
N PHE A 96 3.71 -32.89 -14.75
CA PHE A 96 4.39 -32.32 -13.59
C PHE A 96 5.50 -31.35 -13.99
N VAL A 97 6.33 -31.72 -14.98
CA VAL A 97 7.38 -30.82 -15.51
C VAL A 97 6.75 -29.60 -16.20
N ALA A 98 5.70 -29.79 -16.99
CA ALA A 98 4.97 -28.69 -17.64
C ALA A 98 4.36 -27.72 -16.62
N LEU A 99 3.82 -28.24 -15.51
CA LEU A 99 3.25 -27.42 -14.44
C LEU A 99 4.30 -26.61 -13.69
N ILE A 100 5.47 -27.20 -13.38
CA ILE A 100 6.59 -26.46 -12.77
C ILE A 100 7.06 -25.33 -13.68
N LEU A 101 7.20 -25.60 -14.98
CA LEU A 101 7.59 -24.58 -15.95
C LEU A 101 6.54 -23.47 -16.07
N LEU A 102 5.26 -23.82 -16.05
CA LEU A 102 4.16 -22.86 -16.12
C LEU A 102 4.11 -21.98 -14.86
N VAL A 103 4.21 -22.57 -13.67
CA VAL A 103 4.21 -21.83 -12.39
C VAL A 103 5.48 -20.97 -12.27
N GLY A 104 6.65 -21.52 -12.63
CA GLY A 104 7.91 -20.77 -12.66
C GLY A 104 7.87 -19.60 -13.65
N GLY A 105 7.32 -19.82 -14.84
CA GLY A 105 7.14 -18.80 -15.87
C GLY A 105 6.17 -17.70 -15.45
N MET A 106 5.02 -18.06 -14.88
CA MET A 106 4.08 -17.07 -14.33
C MET A 106 4.69 -16.30 -13.16
N SER A 107 5.41 -16.97 -12.25
CA SER A 107 6.11 -16.30 -11.16
C SER A 107 7.16 -15.31 -11.67
N ALA A 108 7.92 -15.68 -12.71
CA ALA A 108 8.89 -14.79 -13.34
C ALA A 108 8.21 -13.61 -14.04
N GLY A 109 7.10 -13.85 -14.76
CA GLY A 109 6.32 -12.80 -15.42
C GLY A 109 5.70 -11.81 -14.43
N VAL A 110 5.10 -12.31 -13.34
CA VAL A 110 4.58 -11.46 -12.26
C VAL A 110 5.72 -10.66 -11.62
N TYR A 111 6.88 -11.27 -11.36
CA TYR A 111 8.03 -10.54 -10.82
C TYR A 111 8.52 -9.43 -11.76
N TRP A 112 8.58 -9.70 -13.07
CA TRP A 112 8.91 -8.70 -14.08
C TRP A 112 7.91 -7.55 -14.10
N HIS A 113 6.61 -7.84 -13.95
CA HIS A 113 5.55 -6.84 -13.90
C HIS A 113 5.52 -6.06 -12.57
N VAL A 114 5.85 -6.70 -11.45
CA VAL A 114 5.88 -6.09 -10.10
C VAL A 114 7.12 -5.19 -9.93
N GLY A 115 8.15 -5.35 -10.76
CA GLY A 115 9.19 -4.33 -10.89
C GLY A 115 10.10 -4.17 -9.67
N SER A 116 10.31 -5.20 -8.85
CA SER A 116 11.21 -5.13 -7.67
C SER A 116 12.69 -4.86 -8.04
N TRP A 117 13.09 -5.00 -9.31
CA TRP A 117 14.40 -4.51 -9.79
C TRP A 117 14.40 -3.00 -10.10
N PHE A 118 13.22 -2.40 -10.27
CA PHE A 118 13.02 -0.97 -10.53
C PHE A 118 13.07 -0.12 -9.24
N THR A 119 12.92 -0.71 -8.05
CA THR A 119 13.00 0.02 -6.78
C THR A 119 14.40 0.59 -6.52
N GLY A 120 15.46 -0.15 -6.85
CA GLY A 120 16.85 0.33 -6.70
C GLY A 120 17.21 1.43 -7.71
N THR A 121 16.74 1.30 -8.96
CA THR A 121 16.97 2.32 -10.00
C THR A 121 16.08 3.55 -9.82
N MET A 122 14.90 3.43 -9.20
CA MET A 122 14.08 4.59 -8.82
C MET A 122 14.74 5.44 -7.73
N LEU A 123 15.38 4.83 -6.73
CA LEU A 123 16.06 5.57 -5.65
C LEU A 123 17.20 6.43 -6.21
N GLU A 124 18.03 5.84 -7.08
CA GLU A 124 19.14 6.54 -7.72
C GLU A 124 18.68 7.60 -8.73
N MET A 125 17.58 7.34 -9.45
CA MET A 125 16.91 8.36 -10.28
C MET A 125 16.25 9.45 -9.44
N SER A 126 15.78 9.14 -8.23
CA SER A 126 15.14 10.11 -7.34
C SER A 126 16.14 11.16 -6.86
N HIS A 127 17.33 10.76 -6.42
CA HIS A 127 18.38 11.71 -6.01
C HIS A 127 18.82 12.61 -7.18
N LYS A 128 19.10 12.04 -8.37
CA LYS A 128 19.44 12.83 -9.56
C LYS A 128 18.31 13.77 -10.01
N LYS A 129 17.05 13.36 -9.83
CA LYS A 129 15.88 14.20 -10.08
C LYS A 129 15.72 15.30 -9.04
N LEU A 130 16.09 15.05 -7.79
CA LEU A 130 16.04 16.03 -6.71
C LEU A 130 16.96 17.22 -7.00
N ASP A 131 18.21 16.95 -7.42
CA ASP A 131 19.17 17.98 -7.82
C ASP A 131 18.63 18.84 -8.98
N TYR A 132 18.01 18.19 -9.98
CA TYR A 132 17.33 18.88 -11.08
C TYR A 132 16.23 19.83 -10.60
N PHE A 133 15.38 19.39 -9.66
CA PHE A 133 14.31 20.24 -9.13
C PHE A 133 14.85 21.39 -8.26
N TYR A 134 15.90 21.16 -7.48
CA TYR A 134 16.56 22.23 -6.72
C TYR A 134 17.22 23.27 -7.63
N GLU A 135 17.79 22.87 -8.77
CA GLU A 135 18.27 23.84 -9.75
C GLU A 135 17.13 24.61 -10.40
N ARG A 136 16.03 23.93 -10.72
CA ARG A 136 14.85 24.55 -11.34
C ARG A 136 14.20 25.59 -10.42
N LEU A 137 14.16 25.34 -9.12
CA LEU A 137 13.70 26.31 -8.12
C LEU A 137 14.48 27.63 -8.15
N LYS A 138 15.77 27.62 -8.53
CA LYS A 138 16.56 28.86 -8.63
C LYS A 138 16.07 29.80 -9.74
N ASN A 139 15.35 29.26 -10.73
CA ASN A 139 14.79 29.99 -11.87
C ASN A 139 13.25 30.06 -11.83
N GLU A 140 12.62 29.76 -10.69
CA GLU A 140 11.16 29.64 -10.58
C GLU A 140 10.41 30.91 -11.01
N GLU A 141 10.98 32.10 -10.75
CA GLU A 141 10.36 33.38 -11.16
C GLU A 141 10.24 33.53 -12.69
N ALA A 142 11.14 32.91 -13.45
CA ALA A 142 11.18 33.00 -14.91
C ALA A 142 10.53 31.79 -15.60
N ASP A 143 10.62 30.60 -15.01
CA ASP A 143 10.06 29.35 -15.53
C ASP A 143 9.46 28.51 -14.38
N PRO A 144 8.19 28.78 -14.00
CA PRO A 144 7.53 28.07 -12.92
C PRO A 144 7.41 26.56 -13.19
N LEU A 145 7.51 25.76 -12.13
CA LEU A 145 7.28 24.32 -12.21
C LEU A 145 5.83 24.04 -12.62
N SER A 146 5.65 23.14 -13.60
CA SER A 146 4.32 22.62 -13.91
C SER A 146 3.79 21.75 -12.75
N GLU A 147 2.48 21.60 -12.64
CA GLU A 147 1.86 20.74 -11.62
C GLU A 147 2.40 19.30 -11.66
N THR A 148 2.67 18.78 -12.87
CA THR A 148 3.30 17.46 -13.04
C THR A 148 4.71 17.41 -12.47
N GLU A 149 5.51 18.44 -12.71
CA GLU A 149 6.86 18.54 -12.13
C GLU A 149 6.81 18.71 -10.62
N MET A 150 5.87 19.50 -10.10
CA MET A 150 5.66 19.67 -8.66
C MET A 150 5.33 18.34 -7.98
N ASN A 151 4.45 17.54 -8.58
CA ASN A 151 4.12 16.20 -8.10
C ASN A 151 5.31 15.24 -8.16
N GLN A 152 6.10 15.29 -9.23
CA GLN A 152 7.34 14.50 -9.33
C GLN A 152 8.38 14.92 -8.28
N PHE A 153 8.48 16.21 -8.01
CA PHE A 153 9.37 16.73 -6.98
C PHE A 153 8.91 16.28 -5.59
N ALA A 154 7.62 16.40 -5.28
CA ALA A 154 7.05 15.89 -4.03
C ALA A 154 7.28 14.39 -3.85
N MET A 155 7.22 13.59 -4.92
CA MET A 155 7.55 12.17 -4.86
C MET A 155 9.04 11.95 -4.53
N ALA A 156 9.94 12.64 -5.24
CA ALA A 156 11.36 12.51 -5.02
C ALA A 156 11.77 12.94 -3.60
N LEU A 157 11.17 14.00 -3.08
CA LEU A 157 11.40 14.52 -1.74
C LEU A 157 10.89 13.57 -0.65
N ARG A 158 9.74 12.91 -0.85
CA ARG A 158 9.27 11.86 0.07
C ARG A 158 10.21 10.68 0.14
N VAL A 159 10.79 10.29 -0.98
CA VAL A 159 11.77 9.20 -1.03
C VAL A 159 13.02 9.58 -0.25
N GLU A 160 13.56 10.79 -0.44
CA GLU A 160 14.69 11.32 0.35
C GLU A 160 14.38 11.34 1.86
N LEU A 161 13.17 11.78 2.22
CA LEU A 161 12.74 11.88 3.62
C LEU A 161 12.55 10.53 4.31
N GLN A 162 12.52 9.40 3.57
CA GLN A 162 12.58 8.07 4.18
C GLN A 162 13.98 7.80 4.76
N ASP A 163 15.03 8.24 4.07
CA ASP A 163 16.43 8.07 4.50
C ASP A 163 16.86 9.20 5.45
N LYS A 164 16.34 10.42 5.25
CA LYS A 164 16.63 11.61 6.06
C LYS A 164 15.36 12.16 6.74
N PRO A 165 14.74 11.42 7.66
CA PRO A 165 13.47 11.84 8.27
C PRO A 165 13.59 13.07 9.18
N GLN A 166 14.81 13.48 9.54
CA GLN A 166 15.07 14.65 10.41
C GLN A 166 15.33 15.94 9.61
N ASP A 167 15.25 15.90 8.28
CA ASP A 167 15.44 17.09 7.45
C ASP A 167 14.19 17.98 7.46
N ALA A 168 14.17 18.94 8.39
CA ALA A 168 13.05 19.86 8.57
C ALA A 168 12.84 20.78 7.35
N GLU A 169 13.90 21.12 6.61
CA GLU A 169 13.81 21.97 5.43
C GLU A 169 13.12 21.24 4.28
N SER A 170 13.50 20.00 4.03
CA SER A 170 12.81 19.13 3.06
C SER A 170 11.35 18.87 3.43
N TRP A 171 11.02 18.68 4.72
CA TRP A 171 9.62 18.62 5.16
C TRP A 171 8.88 19.94 4.90
N PHE A 172 9.51 21.08 5.16
CA PHE A 172 8.89 22.38 4.92
C PHE A 172 8.63 22.62 3.42
N LEU A 173 9.58 22.28 2.55
CA LEU A 173 9.43 22.37 1.11
C LEU A 173 8.35 21.44 0.57
N LEU A 174 8.25 20.21 1.09
CA LEU A 174 7.16 19.30 0.78
C LEU A 174 5.80 19.92 1.13
N GLY A 175 5.75 20.67 2.25
CA GLY A 175 4.57 21.43 2.65
C GLY A 175 4.20 22.54 1.66
N GLN A 176 5.19 23.29 1.17
CA GLN A 176 4.98 24.33 0.16
C GLN A 176 4.46 23.76 -1.17
N ILE A 177 5.03 22.64 -1.61
CA ILE A 177 4.56 21.93 -2.79
C ILE A 177 3.11 21.46 -2.58
N GLY A 178 2.78 20.93 -1.40
CA GLY A 178 1.41 20.58 -1.02
C GLY A 178 0.45 21.77 -1.17
N MET A 179 0.83 22.95 -0.67
CA MET A 179 0.02 24.17 -0.84
C MET A 179 -0.16 24.56 -2.31
N ALA A 180 0.90 24.52 -3.10
CA ALA A 180 0.87 24.91 -4.51
C ALA A 180 0.10 23.92 -5.40
N THR A 181 -0.03 22.67 -4.96
CA THR A 181 -0.80 21.61 -5.63
C THR A 181 -2.18 21.40 -5.01
N GLU A 182 -2.62 22.32 -4.14
CA GLU A 182 -3.91 22.25 -3.41
C GLU A 182 -4.10 20.95 -2.59
N ASN A 183 -3.00 20.28 -2.26
CA ASN A 183 -3.00 19.09 -1.41
C ASN A 183 -2.79 19.50 0.05
N TRP A 184 -3.88 19.96 0.66
CA TRP A 184 -3.89 20.49 2.03
C TRP A 184 -3.44 19.47 3.08
N ASP A 185 -3.80 18.19 2.91
CA ASP A 185 -3.39 17.12 3.82
C ASP A 185 -1.86 16.93 3.82
N MET A 186 -1.26 16.87 2.63
CA MET A 186 0.20 16.82 2.48
C MET A 186 0.86 18.05 3.11
N ALA A 187 0.31 19.23 2.87
CA ALA A 187 0.83 20.47 3.42
C ALA A 187 0.81 20.46 4.96
N LEU A 188 -0.31 20.03 5.55
CA LEU A 188 -0.52 19.97 6.99
C LEU A 188 0.47 19.02 7.66
N ASP A 189 0.55 17.79 7.17
CA ASP A 189 1.45 16.78 7.71
C ASP A 189 2.91 17.23 7.62
N SER A 190 3.29 17.81 6.49
CA SER A 190 4.68 18.20 6.22
C SER A 190 5.09 19.42 7.05
N TYR A 191 4.24 20.44 7.16
CA TYR A 191 4.48 21.59 8.05
C TYR A 191 4.48 21.19 9.52
N ALA A 192 3.62 20.26 9.94
CA ALA A 192 3.63 19.73 11.29
C ALA A 192 4.95 19.01 11.60
N LYS A 193 5.47 18.20 10.66
CA LYS A 193 6.79 17.55 10.79
C LYS A 193 7.92 18.57 10.89
N ALA A 194 7.97 19.54 9.97
CA ALA A 194 9.00 20.58 9.98
C ALA A 194 8.99 21.40 11.30
N SER A 195 7.82 21.83 11.74
CA SER A 195 7.62 22.57 13.00
C SER A 195 8.02 21.76 14.24
N ASN A 196 7.74 20.45 14.25
CA ASN A 196 8.15 19.56 15.35
C ASN A 196 9.65 19.30 15.38
N LEU A 197 10.29 19.18 14.22
CA LEU A 197 11.75 18.98 14.13
C LEU A 197 12.53 20.24 14.51
N GLN A 198 12.02 21.42 14.15
CA GLN A 198 12.63 22.71 14.48
C GLN A 198 11.62 23.64 15.19
N PRO A 199 11.33 23.40 16.48
CA PRO A 199 10.33 24.18 17.21
C PRO A 199 10.75 25.65 17.46
N ALA A 200 12.02 25.99 17.29
CA ALA A 200 12.49 27.38 17.37
C ALA A 200 12.23 28.17 16.08
N ASN A 201 11.98 27.49 14.96
CA ASN A 201 11.78 28.13 13.67
C ASN A 201 10.36 28.72 13.59
N LEU A 202 10.27 30.04 13.76
CA LEU A 202 8.99 30.75 13.78
C LEU A 202 8.27 30.68 12.42
N LEU A 203 9.01 30.62 11.31
CA LEU A 203 8.42 30.51 9.97
C LEU A 203 7.63 29.20 9.81
N TYR A 204 8.21 28.08 10.26
CA TYR A 204 7.55 26.77 10.16
C TYR A 204 6.29 26.71 11.02
N LYS A 205 6.38 27.24 12.24
CA LYS A 205 5.21 27.40 13.12
C LYS A 205 4.13 28.27 12.50
N GLN A 206 4.52 29.38 11.88
CA GLN A 206 3.59 30.32 11.26
C GLN A 206 2.84 29.67 10.09
N LYS A 207 3.54 28.94 9.22
CA LYS A 207 2.89 28.25 8.09
C LYS A 207 1.97 27.12 8.52
N LEU A 208 2.34 26.37 9.57
CA LEU A 208 1.42 25.42 10.19
C LEU A 208 0.18 26.11 10.76
N ALA A 209 0.37 27.23 11.47
CA ALA A 209 -0.72 27.98 12.09
C ALA A 209 -1.69 28.55 11.03
N GLU A 210 -1.15 29.14 9.96
CA GLU A 210 -1.90 29.65 8.81
C GLU A 210 -2.84 28.57 8.24
N LEU A 211 -2.31 27.39 7.96
CA LEU A 211 -3.08 26.28 7.39
C LEU A 211 -4.14 25.75 8.38
N LEU A 212 -3.81 25.62 9.65
CA LEU A 212 -4.76 25.21 10.69
C LEU A 212 -5.92 26.20 10.84
N MET A 213 -5.66 27.50 10.71
CA MET A 213 -6.69 28.54 10.81
C MET A 213 -7.60 28.61 9.58
N MET A 214 -7.15 28.11 8.44
CA MET A 214 -7.98 27.94 7.23
C MET A 214 -8.92 26.72 7.30
N SER A 215 -8.68 25.80 8.25
CA SER A 215 -9.52 24.61 8.44
C SER A 215 -10.95 24.98 8.83
N GLN A 216 -11.91 24.14 8.41
CA GLN A 216 -13.31 24.26 8.87
C GLN A 216 -13.51 23.63 10.27
N ASP A 217 -12.57 22.81 10.75
CA ASP A 217 -12.64 22.21 12.08
C ASP A 217 -12.32 23.26 13.16
N PRO A 218 -13.25 23.56 14.10
CA PRO A 218 -13.00 24.47 15.21
C PRO A 218 -11.79 24.10 16.06
N LYS A 219 -11.46 22.80 16.19
CA LYS A 219 -10.30 22.33 16.95
C LYS A 219 -8.99 22.71 16.28
N ASP A 220 -8.94 22.65 14.97
CA ASP A 220 -7.75 23.03 14.21
C ASP A 220 -7.58 24.55 14.25
N LYS A 221 -8.66 25.31 14.06
CA LYS A 221 -8.63 26.77 14.25
C LYS A 221 -8.12 27.17 15.63
N ALA A 222 -8.55 26.48 16.69
CA ALA A 222 -8.07 26.74 18.05
C ALA A 222 -6.57 26.45 18.22
N LYS A 223 -6.06 25.33 17.68
CA LYS A 223 -4.61 25.04 17.68
C LYS A 223 -3.81 26.08 16.89
N GLY A 224 -4.33 26.51 15.74
CA GLY A 224 -3.72 27.56 14.93
C GLY A 224 -3.62 28.88 15.71
N GLU A 225 -4.69 29.28 16.41
CA GLU A 225 -4.70 30.44 17.30
C GLU A 225 -3.63 30.33 18.42
N GLU A 226 -3.49 29.16 19.05
CA GLU A 226 -2.47 28.93 20.07
C GLU A 226 -1.05 29.09 19.51
N LEU A 227 -0.80 28.56 18.31
CA LEU A 227 0.49 28.71 17.63
C LEU A 227 0.78 30.18 17.29
N VAL A 228 -0.20 30.92 16.77
CA VAL A 228 -0.07 32.36 16.50
C VAL A 228 0.27 33.13 17.77
N LYS A 229 -0.43 32.87 18.87
CA LYS A 229 -0.13 33.49 20.18
C LYS A 229 1.28 33.15 20.67
N ALA A 230 1.70 31.90 20.48
CA ALA A 230 3.05 31.47 20.84
C ALA A 230 4.14 32.18 20.02
N ILE A 231 3.91 32.38 18.71
CA ILE A 231 4.81 33.15 17.84
C ILE A 231 4.89 34.60 18.31
N ILE A 232 3.75 35.27 18.50
CA ILE A 232 3.70 36.68 18.91
C ILE A 232 4.35 36.88 20.27
N LYS A 233 4.28 35.90 21.18
CA LYS A 233 4.95 35.96 22.49
C LYS A 233 6.49 35.98 22.37
N VAL A 234 7.04 35.35 21.33
CA VAL A 234 8.49 35.28 21.08
C VAL A 234 8.93 36.47 20.22
N ASP A 235 8.18 36.78 19.18
CA ASP A 235 8.44 37.88 18.25
C ASP A 235 7.17 38.72 18.10
N HIS A 236 7.10 39.80 18.88
CA HIS A 236 6.02 40.78 18.84
C HIS A 236 5.94 41.57 17.53
N THR A 237 6.95 41.47 16.67
CA THR A 237 7.03 42.18 15.40
C THR A 237 6.74 41.29 14.19
N ASN A 238 6.40 40.02 14.41
CA ASN A 238 6.06 39.10 13.34
C ASN A 238 4.76 39.52 12.64
N LEU A 239 4.90 40.22 11.51
CA LEU A 239 3.78 40.74 10.73
C LEU A 239 2.82 39.64 10.27
N GLY A 240 3.33 38.45 9.92
CA GLY A 240 2.50 37.34 9.47
C GLY A 240 1.59 36.81 10.57
N ALA A 241 2.13 36.61 11.77
CA ALA A 241 1.37 36.18 12.93
C ALA A 241 0.36 37.25 13.38
N LEU A 242 0.76 38.53 13.38
CA LEU A 242 -0.15 39.64 13.70
C LEU A 242 -1.31 39.74 12.71
N ARG A 243 -1.06 39.56 11.41
CA ARG A 243 -2.12 39.54 10.39
C ARG A 243 -3.09 38.38 10.63
N LEU A 244 -2.58 37.16 10.86
CA LEU A 244 -3.42 35.99 11.16
C LEU A 244 -4.27 36.21 12.41
N LEU A 245 -3.69 36.78 13.47
CA LEU A 245 -4.42 37.13 14.68
C LEU A 245 -5.54 38.13 14.40
N ALA A 246 -5.26 39.20 13.65
CA ALA A 246 -6.24 40.24 13.35
C ALA A 246 -7.44 39.68 12.57
N PHE A 247 -7.20 38.84 11.55
CA PHE A 247 -8.27 38.17 10.82
C PHE A 247 -9.11 37.28 11.73
N HIS A 248 -8.49 36.50 12.61
CA HIS A 248 -9.20 35.63 13.55
C HIS A 248 -10.04 36.39 14.57
N LEU A 249 -9.53 37.51 15.08
CA LEU A 249 -10.27 38.40 15.98
C LEU A 249 -11.50 38.99 15.26
N PHE A 250 -11.35 39.37 14.00
CA PHE A 250 -12.45 39.85 13.18
C PHE A 250 -13.50 38.75 12.93
N GLU A 251 -13.09 37.52 12.62
CA GLU A 251 -14.01 36.38 12.48
C GLU A 251 -14.79 36.08 13.77
N LYS A 252 -14.17 36.33 14.94
CA LYS A 252 -14.80 36.19 16.26
C LYS A 252 -15.62 37.41 16.69
N GLU A 253 -15.79 38.39 15.81
CA GLU A 253 -16.51 39.65 16.08
C GLU A 253 -15.85 40.52 17.17
N ASP A 254 -14.60 40.25 17.53
CA ASP A 254 -13.78 41.13 18.37
C ASP A 254 -13.17 42.24 17.50
N TYR A 255 -14.05 43.08 16.96
CA TYR A 255 -13.70 44.13 16.02
C TYR A 255 -12.73 45.15 16.62
N LYS A 256 -12.81 45.36 17.94
CA LYS A 256 -11.93 46.29 18.67
C LYS A 256 -10.50 45.79 18.66
N MET A 257 -10.27 44.55 19.09
CA MET A 257 -8.93 43.96 19.09
C MET A 257 -8.42 43.74 17.67
N ALA A 258 -9.30 43.41 16.71
CA ALA A 258 -8.93 43.30 15.31
C ALA A 258 -8.41 44.63 14.75
N ALA A 259 -9.14 45.74 14.96
CA ALA A 259 -8.73 47.07 14.54
C ALA A 259 -7.36 47.47 15.15
N MET A 260 -7.18 47.25 16.45
CA MET A 260 -5.91 47.53 17.14
C MET A 260 -4.75 46.70 16.58
N THR A 261 -4.99 45.42 16.29
CA THR A 261 -3.96 44.51 15.76
C THR A 261 -3.57 44.89 14.33
N TRP A 262 -4.53 45.21 13.45
CA TRP A 262 -4.19 45.74 12.12
C TRP A 262 -3.48 47.09 12.18
N GLY A 263 -3.83 47.97 13.12
CA GLY A 263 -3.08 49.21 13.36
C GLY A 263 -1.61 48.95 13.75
N MET A 264 -1.36 47.91 14.56
CA MET A 264 0.01 47.47 14.87
C MET A 264 0.75 46.95 13.63
N VAL A 265 0.09 46.18 12.77
CA VAL A 265 0.66 45.73 11.48
C VAL A 265 1.04 46.94 10.61
N LEU A 266 0.17 47.94 10.47
CA LEU A 266 0.44 49.16 9.69
C LEU A 266 1.62 49.96 10.22
N LYS A 267 1.81 49.99 11.54
CA LYS A 267 2.93 50.68 12.17
C LYS A 267 4.27 49.98 11.97
N LEU A 268 4.26 48.65 11.89
CA LEU A 268 5.47 47.83 11.78
C LEU A 268 5.87 47.49 10.34
N MET A 269 4.93 47.56 9.39
CA MET A 269 5.21 47.22 7.99
C MET A 269 5.95 48.36 7.26
N PRO A 270 6.75 48.04 6.23
CA PRO A 270 7.37 49.05 5.37
C PRO A 270 6.34 49.96 4.69
N ASP A 271 6.66 51.24 4.52
CA ASP A 271 5.74 52.21 3.91
C ASP A 271 5.40 51.89 2.45
N ASN A 272 6.31 51.23 1.73
CA ASN A 272 6.15 50.84 0.33
C ASN A 272 5.58 49.42 0.15
N ASP A 273 5.12 48.75 1.21
CA ASP A 273 4.58 47.40 1.11
C ASP A 273 3.23 47.41 0.33
N PRO A 274 3.11 46.64 -0.78
CA PRO A 274 1.91 46.60 -1.61
C PRO A 274 0.62 46.22 -0.86
N SER A 275 0.74 45.49 0.24
CA SER A 275 -0.40 45.02 1.05
C SER A 275 -0.98 46.09 1.98
N ARG A 276 -0.31 47.25 2.14
CA ARG A 276 -0.72 48.30 3.09
C ARG A 276 -2.17 48.74 2.91
N ALA A 277 -2.56 49.07 1.68
CA ALA A 277 -3.92 49.50 1.36
C ALA A 277 -4.99 48.44 1.67
N THR A 278 -4.63 47.15 1.64
CA THR A 278 -5.52 46.05 2.02
C THR A 278 -5.68 45.98 3.54
N ILE A 279 -4.57 46.10 4.29
CA ILE A 279 -4.60 46.11 5.76
C ILE A 279 -5.36 47.33 6.30
N GLU A 280 -5.19 48.51 5.70
CA GLU A 280 -5.96 49.72 6.05
C GLU A 280 -7.46 49.51 5.87
N ARG A 281 -7.86 48.91 4.73
CA ARG A 281 -9.27 48.56 4.48
C ARG A 281 -9.81 47.56 5.49
N SER A 282 -9.05 46.53 5.84
CA SER A 282 -9.45 45.57 6.87
C SER A 282 -9.64 46.22 8.23
N MET A 283 -8.73 47.12 8.62
CA MET A 283 -8.86 47.90 9.86
C MET A 283 -10.09 48.80 9.85
N GLN A 284 -10.34 49.53 8.75
CA GLN A 284 -11.52 50.38 8.61
C GLN A 284 -12.82 49.56 8.65
N ALA A 285 -12.84 48.38 8.04
CA ALA A 285 -13.97 47.46 8.10
C ALA A 285 -14.27 47.06 9.56
N ALA A 286 -13.23 46.71 10.33
CA ALA A 286 -13.35 46.44 11.77
C ALA A 286 -13.91 47.64 12.53
N MET A 287 -13.35 48.83 12.32
CA MET A 287 -13.81 50.06 12.98
C MET A 287 -15.25 50.40 12.62
N SER A 288 -15.70 50.10 11.41
CA SER A 288 -17.08 50.37 10.99
C SER A 288 -18.11 49.57 11.80
N MET A 289 -17.75 48.36 12.23
CA MET A 289 -18.58 47.45 13.05
C MET A 289 -18.59 47.80 14.54
N LEU A 290 -17.72 48.72 15.00
CA LEU A 290 -17.69 49.14 16.41
C LEU A 290 -18.93 49.96 16.78
N THR A 291 -19.38 49.78 18.02
CA THR A 291 -20.41 50.66 18.62
C THR A 291 -19.86 52.09 18.80
N PRO A 292 -20.73 53.12 18.91
CA PRO A 292 -20.29 54.50 19.13
C PRO A 292 -19.40 54.70 20.37
N GLU A 293 -19.62 53.92 21.43
CA GLU A 293 -18.83 53.95 22.67
C GLU A 293 -17.43 53.34 22.45
N GLU A 294 -17.33 52.26 21.69
CA GLU A 294 -16.05 51.62 21.36
C GLU A 294 -15.21 52.43 20.37
N LYS A 295 -15.86 53.17 19.46
CA LYS A 295 -15.20 54.10 18.54
C LYS A 295 -14.45 55.21 19.28
N GLN A 296 -15.02 55.74 20.37
CA GLN A 296 -14.37 56.78 21.18
C GLN A 296 -13.15 56.27 21.96
N ALA A 297 -13.09 54.96 22.24
CA ALA A 297 -12.01 54.33 23.00
C ALA A 297 -10.90 53.72 22.13
N THR A 298 -11.03 53.77 20.79
CA THR A 298 -10.08 53.17 19.85
C THR A 298 -9.35 54.28 19.09
N PRO A 299 -8.00 54.25 19.01
CA PRO A 299 -7.26 55.31 18.32
C PRO A 299 -7.65 55.37 16.84
N GLU A 300 -8.05 56.56 16.38
CA GLU A 300 -8.35 56.83 14.97
C GLU A 300 -7.07 56.67 14.12
N PRO A 301 -7.18 56.12 12.90
CA PRO A 301 -6.06 56.11 11.98
C PRO A 301 -5.68 57.54 11.59
N GLU A 302 -4.39 57.85 11.65
CA GLU A 302 -3.90 59.16 11.19
C GLU A 302 -4.33 59.39 9.72
N PRO A 303 -4.89 60.56 9.40
CA PRO A 303 -5.26 60.87 8.02
C PRO A 303 -3.99 60.88 7.15
N GLN A 304 -4.02 60.09 6.07
CA GLN A 304 -2.98 60.09 5.05
C GLN A 304 -2.80 61.52 4.51
N LYS A 305 -1.56 62.04 4.57
CA LYS A 305 -1.15 63.29 3.93
C LYS A 305 -0.71 63.07 2.50
#